data_AF-A0A0H3DLT7-F1
#
_entry.id   AF-A0A0H3DLT7-F1
#
_cell.length_a   1.000
_cell.length_b   1.000
_cell.length_c   1.000
_cell.angle_alpha   90.00
_cell.angle_beta   90.00
_cell.angle_gamma   90.00
#
_symmetry.space_group_name_H-M   'P 1'
#
loop_
_entity.id
_entity.type
_entity.pdbx_description
1 polymer ?
#
loop_
_entity_poly.entity_id
_entity_poly.type
_entity_poly.pdbx_seq_one_letter_code
_entity_poly.pdbx_strand_id
1 'polypeptide(L)'
;MPNPVRFVYRVDLRSPEEIFEHGFSTLGDVRNFFEHILSTNFGRSYFISTSETPTAAIRFFGSWLREYVPEHPRRAYLYEIRADQHFYNARATGENLLDLMRQRQVVFDSGDREMAQMGIRALRTSFAYQREWFTDGPIAAANVRSAWLVDAVPVEPGHAHHPAGRVVETTRINEPEMHNPHYQELQTQANDQPWLPTPGIATPVHLSIPQAASVADVSEGTSASLSFACPDWSPPSSNGENPLDKCIAEKIDNYNLQSLPQYASSVKELEDTPVYLRGIKTQKTFMLQADPQNNNVFLVEVNPKQKSSFPQTIFFWDVYQRICLKDLTGAQISLSLTAFTTQYAGQLKVHLSVSAVNAVNQKWKMTPQDSAITQFRVSSELLGQTENGLFWNTKSGGSQHDLYVCPLKNPPSDLEELQIIVDECTTHAQFVTMRAASTFFVDVQLGWYWRGYYYTPQLSGWSYQMKTPDGQIFYDLKTSKIFFVQDNQNVFFLHNKLNKQTGYSWDWVEWLKHDMNEDKDENFKWYFSRDDLTIPSVEGLNFRHIRCYADNQQLKVIISGSRWGGWYSTYDKVESNVEDKILVKDGFDRF
;
A
#
# COMPACT_ATOMS: atom_id res chain seq x y z
N MET A 1 -14.92 18.01 4.16
CA MET A 1 -13.97 17.31 3.28
C MET A 1 -14.71 16.20 2.54
N PRO A 2 -14.59 16.08 1.20
CA PRO A 2 -15.34 15.09 0.42
C PRO A 2 -14.84 13.65 0.61
N ASN A 3 -13.55 13.47 0.89
CA ASN A 3 -12.90 12.16 1.03
C ASN A 3 -12.18 12.02 2.39
N PRO A 4 -12.89 12.04 3.54
CA PRO A 4 -12.26 11.91 4.84
C PRO A 4 -11.86 10.46 5.14
N VAL A 5 -10.75 10.26 5.88
CA VAL A 5 -10.56 9.01 6.62
C VAL A 5 -11.40 9.08 7.87
N ARG A 6 -12.57 8.45 7.82
CA ARG A 6 -13.59 8.49 8.87
C ARG A 6 -13.39 7.38 9.90
N PHE A 7 -13.05 6.18 9.44
CA PHE A 7 -12.82 5.02 10.28
C PHE A 7 -11.44 4.45 10.01
N VAL A 8 -10.80 4.00 11.09
CA VAL A 8 -9.57 3.22 11.11
C VAL A 8 -9.81 1.95 11.92
N TYR A 9 -8.92 0.97 11.80
CA TYR A 9 -9.13 -0.37 12.30
C TYR A 9 -7.93 -0.85 13.11
N ARG A 10 -8.18 -1.64 14.15
CA ARG A 10 -7.13 -2.25 14.99
C ARG A 10 -7.55 -3.65 15.38
N VAL A 11 -6.63 -4.61 15.28
CA VAL A 11 -6.80 -5.94 15.89
C VAL A 11 -6.11 -5.94 17.26
N ASP A 12 -6.83 -6.35 18.29
CA ASP A 12 -6.36 -6.37 19.68
C ASP A 12 -6.90 -7.63 20.39
N LEU A 13 -6.16 -8.18 21.37
CA LEU A 13 -6.58 -9.39 22.09
C LEU A 13 -7.55 -9.07 23.24
N ARG A 14 -7.54 -7.83 23.75
CA ARG A 14 -8.53 -7.38 24.73
C ARG A 14 -9.93 -7.48 24.15
N SER A 15 -10.87 -7.89 24.99
CA SER A 15 -12.25 -8.16 24.58
C SER A 15 -13.07 -6.87 24.43
N PRO A 16 -14.18 -6.90 23.67
CA PRO A 16 -15.06 -5.75 23.54
C PRO A 16 -15.63 -5.28 24.89
N GLU A 17 -15.80 -6.16 25.88
CA GLU A 17 -16.22 -5.77 27.23
C GLU A 17 -15.28 -4.72 27.85
N GLU A 18 -13.97 -4.88 27.66
CA GLU A 18 -12.95 -3.95 28.16
C GLU A 18 -12.83 -2.72 27.26
N ILE A 19 -12.69 -2.93 25.95
CA ILE A 19 -12.40 -1.84 25.00
C ILE A 19 -13.59 -0.91 24.81
N PHE A 20 -14.82 -1.42 24.85
CA PHE A 20 -16.02 -0.58 24.75
C PHE A 20 -16.21 0.31 25.98
N GLU A 21 -15.64 -0.05 27.13
CA GLU A 21 -15.69 0.76 28.35
C GLU A 21 -14.48 1.73 28.44
N HIS A 22 -13.27 1.25 28.15
CA HIS A 22 -12.03 1.96 28.46
C HIS A 22 -11.30 2.54 27.26
N GLY A 23 -11.65 2.13 26.03
CA GLY A 23 -10.88 2.47 24.83
C GLY A 23 -9.48 1.82 24.84
N PHE A 24 -8.49 2.49 24.24
CA PHE A 24 -7.12 1.99 24.15
C PHE A 24 -6.13 2.91 24.86
N SER A 25 -5.29 2.31 25.70
CA SER A 25 -4.20 2.99 26.41
C SER A 25 -2.87 2.90 25.65
N THR A 26 -1.99 3.87 25.85
CA THR A 26 -0.65 3.89 25.25
C THR A 26 0.28 2.91 25.95
N LEU A 27 1.40 2.57 25.31
CA LEU A 27 2.45 1.75 25.93
C LEU A 27 3.28 2.56 26.94
N GLY A 28 3.43 3.86 26.70
CA GLY A 28 4.13 4.80 27.57
C GLY A 28 3.95 6.23 27.08
N ASP A 29 4.95 7.09 27.33
CA ASP A 29 4.85 8.55 27.12
C ASP A 29 5.84 9.10 26.07
N VAL A 30 6.53 8.23 25.31
CA VAL A 30 7.53 8.65 24.32
C VAL A 30 6.89 9.01 22.99
N ARG A 31 6.97 10.28 22.60
CA ARG A 31 6.50 10.84 21.32
C ARG A 31 7.64 10.92 20.28
N ASN A 32 8.24 9.78 19.94
CA ASN A 32 9.28 9.69 18.90
C ASN A 32 8.76 8.88 17.69
N PHE A 33 8.61 9.55 16.55
CA PHE A 33 8.10 8.96 15.31
C PHE A 33 8.97 7.80 14.81
N PHE A 34 10.28 7.99 14.69
CA PHE A 34 11.15 6.95 14.15
C PHE A 34 11.24 5.74 15.07
N GLU A 35 11.31 5.94 16.39
CA GLU A 35 11.29 4.82 17.35
C GLU A 35 9.98 4.02 17.29
N HIS A 36 8.85 4.69 17.05
CA HIS A 36 7.56 4.03 16.89
C HIS A 36 7.52 3.16 15.63
N ILE A 37 7.84 3.74 14.47
CA ILE A 37 7.83 3.03 13.17
C ILE A 37 8.81 1.85 13.18
N LEU A 38 10.02 2.07 13.71
CA LEU A 38 11.09 1.06 13.72
C LEU A 38 11.03 0.13 14.93
N SER A 39 10.03 0.30 15.81
CA SER A 39 9.88 -0.49 17.05
C SER A 39 11.16 -0.52 17.90
N THR A 40 11.90 0.59 17.92
CA THR A 40 13.16 0.72 18.65
C THR A 40 12.86 0.76 20.15
N ASN A 41 13.48 -0.13 20.94
CA ASN A 41 13.28 -0.20 22.40
C ASN A 41 11.77 -0.18 22.76
N PHE A 42 11.02 -1.07 22.09
CA PHE A 42 9.56 -1.16 22.10
C PHE A 42 8.95 -1.25 23.51
N GLY A 43 7.72 -0.77 23.66
CA GLY A 43 6.99 -0.77 24.95
C GLY A 43 6.96 0.58 25.69
N ARG A 44 7.29 1.69 25.03
CA ARG A 44 7.33 3.04 25.65
C ARG A 44 6.60 4.13 24.87
N SER A 45 6.09 3.81 23.69
CA SER A 45 5.53 4.80 22.76
C SER A 45 4.20 5.36 23.28
N TYR A 46 4.03 6.67 23.10
CA TYR A 46 2.75 7.36 23.31
C TYR A 46 1.78 7.18 22.14
N PHE A 47 2.26 6.60 21.03
CA PHE A 47 1.46 6.41 19.84
C PHE A 47 0.80 5.02 19.82
N ILE A 48 -0.47 4.97 19.46
CA ILE A 48 -1.22 3.71 19.26
C ILE A 48 -1.44 3.51 17.77
N SER A 49 -1.07 2.34 17.26
CA SER A 49 -1.21 2.00 15.85
C SER A 49 -2.63 1.57 15.51
N THR A 50 -3.15 2.11 14.41
CA THR A 50 -4.36 1.67 13.72
C THR A 50 -4.07 1.63 12.21
N SER A 51 -4.95 1.03 11.42
CA SER A 51 -4.83 0.94 9.96
C SER A 51 -6.02 1.56 9.26
N GLU A 52 -5.83 2.10 8.06
CA GLU A 52 -6.92 2.64 7.24
C GLU A 52 -7.92 1.57 6.77
N THR A 53 -7.52 0.30 6.69
CA THR A 53 -8.40 -0.79 6.20
C THR A 53 -8.37 -2.01 7.12
N PRO A 54 -9.47 -2.79 7.19
CA PRO A 54 -9.50 -4.05 7.94
C PRO A 54 -8.42 -5.04 7.49
N THR A 55 -8.23 -5.16 6.17
CA THR A 55 -7.27 -6.10 5.57
C THR A 55 -5.83 -5.84 6.00
N ALA A 56 -5.43 -4.56 6.06
CA ALA A 56 -4.09 -4.20 6.53
C ALA A 56 -3.97 -4.35 8.06
N ALA A 57 -5.02 -4.02 8.83
CA ALA A 57 -5.05 -4.21 10.29
C ALA A 57 -4.87 -5.68 10.71
N ILE A 58 -5.44 -6.63 9.95
CA ILE A 58 -5.42 -8.06 10.30
C ILE A 58 -4.24 -8.83 9.72
N ARG A 59 -3.44 -8.25 8.81
CA ARG A 59 -2.40 -9.01 8.08
C ARG A 59 -1.42 -9.73 9.00
N PHE A 60 -0.96 -9.10 10.09
CA PHE A 60 -0.02 -9.73 11.02
C PHE A 60 -0.62 -10.97 11.71
N PHE A 61 -1.94 -10.97 11.92
CA PHE A 61 -2.67 -12.05 12.59
C PHE A 61 -2.70 -13.34 11.74
N GLY A 62 -2.50 -13.21 10.42
CA GLY A 62 -2.31 -14.32 9.48
C GLY A 62 -0.89 -14.90 9.42
N SER A 63 0.02 -14.55 10.36
CA SER A 63 1.37 -15.16 10.41
C SER A 63 1.29 -16.69 10.46
N TRP A 64 2.16 -17.39 9.76
CA TRP A 64 2.10 -18.85 9.62
C TRP A 64 2.64 -19.58 10.85
N LEU A 65 1.97 -20.67 11.22
CA LEU A 65 2.31 -21.45 12.41
C LEU A 65 3.47 -22.42 12.15
N ARG A 66 4.19 -22.83 13.20
CA ARG A 66 5.14 -23.94 13.11
C ARG A 66 4.36 -25.24 12.95
N GLU A 67 4.72 -26.07 11.99
CA GLU A 67 4.06 -27.36 11.81
C GLU A 67 4.20 -28.26 13.05
N TYR A 68 3.12 -28.97 13.40
CA TYR A 68 3.08 -29.96 14.49
C TYR A 68 3.43 -29.46 15.90
N VAL A 69 3.50 -28.14 16.13
CA VAL A 69 3.67 -27.55 17.47
C VAL A 69 2.29 -27.22 18.05
N PRO A 70 1.95 -27.69 19.27
CA PRO A 70 0.69 -27.33 19.91
C PRO A 70 0.56 -25.82 20.06
N GLU A 71 -0.52 -25.26 19.52
CA GLU A 71 -0.85 -23.84 19.60
C GLU A 71 -2.30 -23.70 20.04
N HIS A 72 -2.58 -22.74 20.93
CA HIS A 72 -3.96 -22.46 21.31
C HIS A 72 -4.65 -21.73 20.16
N PRO A 73 -5.98 -21.89 19.97
CA PRO A 73 -6.68 -21.19 18.90
C PRO A 73 -6.42 -19.69 18.94
N ARG A 74 -5.85 -19.14 17.87
CA ARG A 74 -5.59 -17.70 17.74
C ARG A 74 -6.92 -16.98 17.54
N ARG A 75 -7.30 -16.19 18.54
CA ARG A 75 -8.52 -15.38 18.53
C ARG A 75 -8.21 -13.97 19.03
N ALA A 76 -8.75 -12.98 18.34
CA ALA A 76 -8.62 -11.57 18.66
C ALA A 76 -9.91 -10.83 18.24
N TYR A 77 -9.94 -9.52 18.38
CA TYR A 77 -11.07 -8.69 17.94
C TYR A 77 -10.59 -7.60 17.00
N LEU A 78 -11.30 -7.43 15.88
CA LEU A 78 -11.14 -6.30 14.98
C LEU A 78 -12.06 -5.18 15.44
N TYR A 79 -11.48 -4.04 15.80
CA TYR A 79 -12.20 -2.84 16.21
C TYR A 79 -12.28 -1.84 15.07
N GLU A 80 -13.46 -1.25 14.87
CA GLU A 80 -13.66 -0.10 14.00
C GLU A 80 -13.77 1.18 14.85
N ILE A 81 -12.92 2.15 14.53
CA ILE A 81 -12.65 3.31 15.37
C ILE A 81 -12.86 4.58 14.54
N ARG A 82 -13.75 5.47 14.99
CA ARG A 82 -13.93 6.81 14.40
C ARG A 82 -12.65 7.62 14.62
N ALA A 83 -12.02 8.03 13.52
CA ALA A 83 -10.84 8.87 13.56
C ALA A 83 -11.21 10.34 13.82
N ASP A 84 -10.30 11.05 14.48
CA ASP A 84 -10.38 12.49 14.75
C ASP A 84 -9.02 13.18 14.51
N GLN A 85 -8.90 14.45 14.89
CA GLN A 85 -7.72 15.27 14.63
C GLN A 85 -6.41 14.77 15.29
N HIS A 86 -6.47 13.79 16.20
CA HIS A 86 -5.28 13.20 16.82
C HIS A 86 -4.79 11.94 16.10
N PHE A 87 -5.44 11.53 15.01
CA PHE A 87 -5.01 10.43 14.14
C PHE A 87 -4.19 10.97 12.97
N TYR A 88 -2.95 10.50 12.83
CA TYR A 88 -2.00 10.95 11.83
C TYR A 88 -1.51 9.79 10.97
N ASN A 89 -1.35 10.03 9.67
CA ASN A 89 -0.84 9.01 8.76
C ASN A 89 0.69 8.91 8.86
N ALA A 90 1.20 7.69 9.03
CA ALA A 90 2.63 7.43 9.18
C ALA A 90 3.42 7.78 7.91
N ARG A 91 2.95 7.34 6.73
CA ARG A 91 3.62 7.58 5.44
C ARG A 91 3.74 9.08 5.14
N ALA A 92 2.64 9.82 5.25
CA ALA A 92 2.63 11.26 4.98
C ALA A 92 3.51 12.05 5.96
N THR A 93 3.55 11.61 7.23
CA THR A 93 4.49 12.15 8.23
C THR A 93 5.94 11.91 7.81
N GLY A 94 6.28 10.69 7.38
CA GLY A 94 7.61 10.36 6.88
C GLY A 94 8.03 11.16 5.63
N GLU A 95 7.11 11.38 4.68
CA GLU A 95 7.37 12.22 3.50
C GLU A 95 7.62 13.69 3.87
N ASN A 96 6.89 14.23 4.86
CA ASN A 96 7.14 15.58 5.36
C ASN A 96 8.51 15.71 6.05
N LEU A 97 8.91 14.71 6.85
CA LEU A 97 10.24 14.70 7.46
C LEU A 97 11.34 14.59 6.42
N LEU A 98 11.15 13.79 5.36
CA LEU A 98 12.07 13.73 4.23
C LEU A 98 12.26 15.12 3.59
N ASP A 99 11.15 15.80 3.31
CA ASP A 99 11.14 17.15 2.73
C ASP A 99 11.99 18.12 3.59
N LEU A 100 11.66 18.23 4.87
CA LEU A 100 12.39 19.09 5.82
C LEU A 100 13.90 18.76 5.85
N MET A 101 14.27 17.48 5.81
CA MET A 101 15.67 17.04 5.78
C MET A 101 16.40 17.35 4.47
N ARG A 102 15.71 17.25 3.31
CA ARG A 102 16.31 17.64 2.01
C ARG A 102 16.45 19.16 1.90
N GLN A 103 15.49 19.92 2.43
CA GLN A 103 15.56 21.37 2.56
C GLN A 103 16.53 21.85 3.66
N ARG A 104 17.12 20.93 4.44
CA ARG A 104 18.06 21.22 5.54
C ARG A 104 17.45 22.10 6.64
N GLN A 105 16.16 21.88 6.92
CA GLN A 105 15.36 22.55 7.95
C GLN A 105 15.20 21.68 9.21
N VAL A 106 16.14 20.75 9.44
CA VAL A 106 16.16 19.83 10.57
C VAL A 106 17.46 19.97 11.33
N VAL A 107 17.38 19.92 12.66
CA VAL A 107 18.52 19.72 13.56
C VAL A 107 18.43 18.28 14.09
N PHE A 108 19.50 17.51 13.91
CA PHE A 108 19.59 16.15 14.42
C PHE A 108 20.19 16.18 15.82
N ASP A 109 19.36 15.91 16.84
CA ASP A 109 19.82 15.76 18.22
C ASP A 109 20.57 14.44 18.41
N SER A 110 20.21 13.42 17.63
CA SER A 110 20.86 12.11 17.57
C SER A 110 20.71 11.48 16.19
N GLY A 111 21.74 10.73 15.76
CA GLY A 111 21.84 10.17 14.41
C GLY A 111 22.02 11.27 13.34
N ASP A 112 21.73 10.93 12.09
CA ASP A 112 21.86 11.85 10.97
C ASP A 112 20.81 11.62 9.87
N ARG A 113 20.94 12.39 8.79
CA ARG A 113 20.05 12.31 7.63
C ARG A 113 20.13 10.97 6.90
N GLU A 114 21.30 10.34 6.83
CA GLU A 114 21.46 9.06 6.13
C GLU A 114 20.66 7.98 6.86
N MET A 115 20.80 7.91 8.18
CA MET A 115 20.02 7.02 9.03
C MET A 115 18.51 7.32 8.90
N ALA A 116 18.12 8.58 8.94
CA ALA A 116 16.70 8.95 8.80
C ALA A 116 16.12 8.50 7.45
N GLN A 117 16.89 8.64 6.37
CA GLN A 117 16.49 8.17 5.04
C GLN A 117 16.39 6.64 4.96
N MET A 118 17.22 5.88 5.69
CA MET A 118 17.04 4.43 5.82
C MET A 118 15.73 4.08 6.53
N GLY A 119 15.40 4.79 7.62
CA GLY A 119 14.13 4.63 8.32
C GLY A 119 12.91 4.96 7.43
N ILE A 120 12.99 6.05 6.66
CA ILE A 120 11.95 6.42 5.69
C ILE A 120 11.86 5.40 4.56
N ARG A 121 12.97 4.82 4.08
CA ARG A 121 12.94 3.76 3.07
C ARG A 121 12.22 2.52 3.59
N ALA A 122 12.46 2.10 4.84
CA ALA A 122 11.73 0.99 5.46
C ALA A 122 10.24 1.30 5.62
N LEU A 123 9.89 2.52 6.03
CA LEU A 123 8.51 3.00 6.10
C LEU A 123 7.84 3.00 4.72
N ARG A 124 8.56 3.42 3.67
CA ARG A 124 8.09 3.50 2.27
C ARG A 124 7.84 2.14 1.64
N THR A 125 8.58 1.12 2.04
CA THR A 125 8.52 -0.20 1.42
C THR A 125 7.99 -1.25 2.39
N SER A 126 8.83 -1.71 3.33
CA SER A 126 8.55 -2.85 4.21
C SER A 126 7.31 -2.65 5.08
N PHE A 127 7.05 -1.44 5.58
CA PHE A 127 5.95 -1.15 6.53
C PHE A 127 4.76 -0.41 5.91
N ALA A 128 4.85 0.03 4.65
CA ALA A 128 3.85 0.89 4.02
C ALA A 128 2.47 0.21 3.88
N TYR A 129 2.45 -1.11 3.65
CA TYR A 129 1.20 -1.87 3.54
C TYR A 129 0.36 -1.86 4.82
N GLN A 130 0.95 -1.55 5.98
CA GLN A 130 0.22 -1.46 7.24
C GLN A 130 -0.81 -0.32 7.22
N ARG A 131 -0.71 0.61 6.26
CA ARG A 131 -1.61 1.77 6.09
C ARG A 131 -1.83 2.50 7.41
N GLU A 132 -0.74 2.68 8.14
CA GLU A 132 -0.78 3.07 9.54
C GLU A 132 -1.27 4.50 9.73
N TRP A 133 -2.28 4.60 10.58
CA TRP A 133 -2.72 5.83 11.23
C TRP A 133 -2.44 5.68 12.72
N PHE A 134 -1.48 6.45 13.22
CA PHE A 134 -1.15 6.41 14.65
C PHE A 134 -1.87 7.55 15.37
N THR A 135 -2.24 7.33 16.63
CA THR A 135 -2.81 8.38 17.47
C THR A 135 -1.74 9.08 18.27
N ASP A 136 -1.85 10.40 18.44
CA ASP A 136 -1.04 11.14 19.40
C ASP A 136 -1.66 11.03 20.81
N GLY A 137 -1.62 9.82 21.37
CA GLY A 137 -2.11 9.50 22.70
C GLY A 137 -3.21 8.45 22.76
N PRO A 138 -3.88 8.30 23.93
CA PRO A 138 -4.95 7.33 24.14
C PRO A 138 -6.14 7.51 23.21
N ILE A 139 -6.86 6.42 22.94
CA ILE A 139 -8.12 6.41 22.19
C ILE A 139 -9.26 6.22 23.18
N ALA A 140 -10.20 7.16 23.22
CA ALA A 140 -11.36 7.04 24.10
C ALA A 140 -12.37 5.98 23.61
N ALA A 141 -13.09 5.34 24.53
CA ALA A 141 -14.20 4.43 24.22
C ALA A 141 -15.25 5.06 23.28
N ALA A 142 -15.49 6.36 23.41
CA ALA A 142 -16.41 7.13 22.55
C ALA A 142 -16.04 7.15 21.06
N ASN A 143 -14.80 6.78 20.71
CA ASN A 143 -14.35 6.65 19.33
C ASN A 143 -14.57 5.22 18.77
N VAL A 144 -14.60 4.19 19.62
CA VAL A 144 -14.76 2.79 19.19
C VAL A 144 -16.23 2.53 18.86
N ARG A 145 -16.55 2.20 17.61
CA ARG A 145 -17.94 2.02 17.16
C ARG A 145 -18.41 0.58 17.27
N SER A 146 -17.57 -0.34 16.80
CA SER A 146 -17.94 -1.74 16.61
C SER A 146 -16.74 -2.67 16.76
N ALA A 147 -17.02 -3.94 16.98
CA ALA A 147 -16.04 -5.01 17.02
C ALA A 147 -16.55 -6.28 16.34
N TRP A 148 -15.63 -7.06 15.78
CA TRP A 148 -15.88 -8.40 15.24
C TRP A 148 -14.87 -9.38 15.82
N LEU A 149 -15.30 -10.61 16.08
CA LEU A 149 -14.38 -11.69 16.42
C LEU A 149 -13.57 -12.06 15.17
N VAL A 150 -12.24 -12.12 15.31
CA VAL A 150 -11.36 -12.60 14.26
C VAL A 150 -10.61 -13.84 14.71
N ASP A 151 -10.46 -14.78 13.79
CA ASP A 151 -9.68 -15.99 13.99
C ASP A 151 -8.79 -16.27 12.77
N ALA A 152 -7.68 -16.96 13.03
CA ALA A 152 -6.78 -17.46 12.01
C ALA A 152 -7.05 -18.95 11.81
N VAL A 153 -7.08 -19.39 10.56
CA VAL A 153 -7.37 -20.77 10.17
C VAL A 153 -6.36 -21.25 9.13
N PRO A 154 -5.91 -22.52 9.20
CA PRO A 154 -5.13 -23.12 8.14
C PRO A 154 -5.92 -23.16 6.83
N VAL A 155 -5.24 -22.91 5.72
CA VAL A 155 -5.80 -23.13 4.38
C VAL A 155 -5.67 -24.61 4.03
N GLU A 156 -6.75 -25.22 3.53
CA GLU A 156 -6.82 -26.65 3.21
C GLU A 156 -6.27 -27.56 4.35
N PRO A 157 -6.90 -27.54 5.55
CA PRO A 157 -6.31 -28.10 6.77
C PRO A 157 -5.98 -29.59 6.66
N GLY A 158 -4.70 -29.93 6.91
CA GLY A 158 -4.22 -31.31 6.92
C GLY A 158 -3.87 -31.89 5.54
N HIS A 159 -4.03 -31.11 4.46
CA HIS A 159 -3.75 -31.55 3.09
C HIS A 159 -2.71 -30.69 2.38
N ALA A 160 -2.75 -29.35 2.55
CA ALA A 160 -1.73 -28.48 1.98
C ALA A 160 -0.33 -28.81 2.52
N HIS A 161 0.68 -28.77 1.65
CA HIS A 161 2.07 -28.85 2.09
C HIS A 161 2.44 -27.61 2.91
N HIS A 162 3.48 -27.72 3.74
CA HIS A 162 3.94 -26.63 4.60
C HIS A 162 5.22 -26.00 4.02
N PRO A 163 5.16 -24.85 3.31
CA PRO A 163 6.35 -24.25 2.73
C PRO A 163 7.37 -23.93 3.83
N ALA A 164 8.60 -24.39 3.66
CA ALA A 164 9.68 -24.27 4.66
C ALA A 164 9.32 -24.76 6.08
N GLY A 165 8.35 -25.68 6.22
CA GLY A 165 7.88 -26.20 7.52
C GLY A 165 6.92 -25.26 8.27
N ARG A 166 6.28 -24.33 7.55
CA ARG A 166 5.26 -23.41 8.07
C ARG A 166 3.88 -23.70 7.51
N VAL A 167 2.87 -23.68 8.37
CA VAL A 167 1.47 -23.95 8.00
C VAL A 167 0.87 -22.68 7.40
N VAL A 168 0.38 -22.76 6.16
CA VAL A 168 -0.25 -21.63 5.48
C VAL A 168 -1.55 -21.24 6.18
N GLU A 169 -1.63 -19.99 6.62
CA GLU A 169 -2.72 -19.46 7.43
C GLU A 169 -3.44 -18.31 6.72
N THR A 170 -4.77 -18.29 6.82
CA THR A 170 -5.61 -17.15 6.43
C THR A 170 -6.43 -16.68 7.63
N THR A 171 -7.19 -15.59 7.46
CA THR A 171 -7.96 -14.98 8.55
C THR A 171 -9.41 -14.77 8.16
N ARG A 172 -10.30 -14.73 9.15
CA ARG A 172 -11.72 -14.46 8.95
C ARG A 172 -12.19 -13.37 9.90
N ILE A 173 -13.10 -12.54 9.40
CA ILE A 173 -13.91 -11.62 10.21
C ILE A 173 -15.26 -12.30 10.39
N ASN A 174 -15.56 -12.69 11.63
CA ASN A 174 -16.74 -13.50 11.93
C ASN A 174 -17.93 -12.59 12.30
N GLU A 175 -19.10 -12.93 11.78
CA GLU A 175 -20.37 -12.37 12.24
C GLU A 175 -20.77 -12.95 13.62
N PRO A 176 -21.55 -12.22 14.45
CA PRO A 176 -22.13 -10.90 14.18
C PRO A 176 -21.19 -9.72 14.53
N GLU A 177 -21.44 -8.56 13.92
CA GLU A 177 -20.97 -7.26 14.44
C GLU A 177 -21.46 -7.01 15.88
N MET A 178 -20.55 -6.61 16.76
CA MET A 178 -20.85 -6.16 18.13
C MET A 178 -20.77 -4.64 18.18
N HIS A 179 -21.86 -3.98 18.58
CA HIS A 179 -21.92 -2.51 18.64
C HIS A 179 -21.56 -1.98 20.05
N ASN A 180 -20.79 -0.91 20.11
CA ASN A 180 -20.43 -0.25 21.37
C ASN A 180 -21.53 0.72 21.84
N PRO A 181 -22.19 0.50 22.99
CA PRO A 181 -23.21 1.41 23.51
C PRO A 181 -22.65 2.77 23.96
N HIS A 182 -21.33 2.88 24.20
CA HIS A 182 -20.65 4.12 24.61
C HIS A 182 -20.14 4.95 23.42
N TYR A 183 -20.30 4.46 22.19
CA TYR A 183 -19.88 5.18 21.00
C TYR A 183 -20.61 6.52 20.84
N GLN A 184 -19.86 7.56 20.45
CA GLN A 184 -20.43 8.86 20.11
C GLN A 184 -20.14 9.19 18.64
N GLU A 185 -21.22 9.39 17.88
CA GLU A 185 -21.16 9.84 16.50
C GLU A 185 -20.92 11.35 16.43
N LEU A 186 -19.64 11.74 16.35
CA LEU A 186 -19.23 13.15 16.34
C LEU A 186 -18.92 13.67 14.93
N GLN A 187 -19.11 12.87 13.88
CA GLN A 187 -18.84 13.25 12.49
C GLN A 187 -17.44 13.85 12.24
N THR A 188 -16.43 13.37 12.97
CA THR A 188 -15.03 13.78 12.83
C THR A 188 -14.34 13.08 11.65
N GLN A 189 -13.10 13.48 11.40
CA GLN A 189 -12.19 12.89 10.43
C GLN A 189 -10.77 12.85 11.00
N ALA A 190 -9.94 11.94 10.48
CA ALA A 190 -8.50 11.94 10.76
C ALA A 190 -7.82 13.26 10.37
N ASN A 191 -6.67 13.56 10.97
CA ASN A 191 -5.89 14.75 10.63
C ASN A 191 -5.31 14.64 9.21
N ASP A 192 -5.50 15.67 8.39
CA ASP A 192 -4.96 15.72 7.02
C ASP A 192 -3.56 16.37 6.94
N GLN A 193 -3.03 16.80 8.07
CA GLN A 193 -1.67 17.31 8.23
C GLN A 193 -0.70 16.21 8.66
N PRO A 194 0.57 16.27 8.22
CA PRO A 194 1.62 15.40 8.77
C PRO A 194 1.86 15.73 10.25
N TRP A 195 2.18 14.72 11.05
CA TRP A 195 2.50 14.92 12.46
C TRP A 195 3.87 15.58 12.64
N LEU A 196 3.98 16.47 13.61
CA LEU A 196 5.23 16.99 14.14
C LEU A 196 5.11 17.12 15.67
N PRO A 197 6.21 16.99 16.43
CA PRO A 197 6.17 17.08 17.89
C PRO A 197 5.81 18.49 18.40
N THR A 198 6.04 19.52 17.57
CA THR A 198 5.81 20.94 17.87
C THR A 198 4.57 21.47 17.16
N PRO A 199 3.80 22.37 17.79
CA PRO A 199 2.70 23.06 17.11
C PRO A 199 3.22 24.12 16.12
N GLY A 200 2.37 24.48 15.15
CA GLY A 200 2.66 25.54 14.17
C GLY A 200 3.58 25.10 13.02
N ILE A 201 4.26 26.08 12.40
CA ILE A 201 5.10 25.90 11.20
C ILE A 201 6.56 26.37 11.41
N ALA A 202 7.00 26.46 12.66
CA ALA A 202 8.34 26.93 12.98
C ALA A 202 9.42 25.89 12.60
N THR A 203 10.52 26.37 12.03
CA THR A 203 11.70 25.57 11.65
C THR A 203 12.96 26.18 12.28
N PRO A 204 13.98 25.38 12.63
CA PRO A 204 14.15 23.96 12.29
C PRO A 204 13.41 23.00 13.23
N VAL A 205 13.08 21.81 12.72
CA VAL A 205 12.53 20.70 13.52
C VAL A 205 13.67 19.90 14.14
N HIS A 206 13.56 19.59 15.42
CA HIS A 206 14.52 18.74 16.14
C HIS A 206 14.10 17.27 16.02
N LEU A 207 15.03 16.40 15.59
CA LEU A 207 14.78 14.97 15.42
C LEU A 207 15.87 14.12 16.09
N SER A 208 15.45 13.02 16.70
CA SER A 208 16.33 11.96 17.22
C SER A 208 16.11 10.68 16.44
N ILE A 209 17.12 10.25 15.68
CA ILE A 209 17.05 9.09 14.80
C ILE A 209 17.64 7.86 15.52
N PRO A 210 16.88 6.76 15.68
CA PRO A 210 17.39 5.57 16.33
C PRO A 210 18.43 4.84 15.46
N GLN A 211 19.37 4.17 16.11
CA GLN A 211 20.41 3.37 15.45
C GLN A 211 19.99 1.92 15.17
N ALA A 212 18.85 1.47 15.69
CA ALA A 212 18.38 0.10 15.60
C ALA A 212 16.86 0.02 15.37
N ALA A 213 16.42 -1.12 14.86
CA ALA A 213 15.02 -1.43 14.58
C ALA A 213 14.69 -2.87 15.00
N SER A 214 13.44 -3.10 15.39
CA SER A 214 12.89 -4.43 15.66
C SER A 214 11.80 -4.73 14.65
N VAL A 215 11.79 -5.93 14.09
CA VAL A 215 10.86 -6.35 13.04
C VAL A 215 10.20 -7.66 13.43
N ALA A 216 8.88 -7.71 13.33
CA ALA A 216 8.14 -8.96 13.37
C ALA A 216 8.10 -9.56 11.96
N ASP A 217 8.64 -10.77 11.81
CA ASP A 217 8.49 -11.59 10.62
C ASP A 217 7.06 -12.18 10.62
N VAL A 218 6.21 -11.76 9.68
CA VAL A 218 4.81 -12.20 9.59
C VAL A 218 4.53 -13.02 8.33
N SER A 219 5.51 -13.83 7.95
CA SER A 219 5.46 -14.80 6.84
C SER A 219 5.57 -14.21 5.44
N GLU A 220 6.03 -15.03 4.49
CA GLU A 220 6.16 -14.69 3.08
C GLU A 220 7.03 -13.43 2.81
N GLY A 221 8.06 -13.22 3.64
CA GLY A 221 9.01 -12.10 3.57
C GLY A 221 8.47 -10.78 4.13
N THR A 222 7.27 -10.80 4.72
CA THR A 222 6.57 -9.60 5.18
C THR A 222 7.08 -9.13 6.54
N SER A 223 7.35 -7.83 6.64
CA SER A 223 7.77 -7.17 7.89
C SER A 223 6.58 -6.48 8.56
N ALA A 224 6.39 -6.66 9.86
CA ALA A 224 5.46 -5.84 10.65
C ALA A 224 6.20 -5.11 11.77
N SER A 225 5.72 -3.93 12.15
CA SER A 225 6.15 -3.29 13.39
C SER A 225 5.55 -4.02 14.60
N LEU A 226 6.24 -3.98 15.74
CA LEU A 226 5.73 -4.61 16.97
C LEU A 226 4.46 -3.92 17.47
N SER A 227 4.20 -2.67 17.10
CA SER A 227 2.94 -1.98 17.42
C SER A 227 1.72 -2.68 16.82
N PHE A 228 1.87 -3.36 15.69
CA PHE A 228 0.84 -4.22 15.10
C PHE A 228 0.92 -5.64 15.64
N ALA A 229 2.11 -6.27 15.61
CA ALA A 229 2.26 -7.69 15.93
C ALA A 229 2.14 -8.02 17.43
N CYS A 230 2.30 -7.03 18.32
CA CYS A 230 2.26 -7.17 19.77
C CYS A 230 1.24 -6.18 20.39
N PRO A 231 -0.06 -6.30 20.07
CA PRO A 231 -1.07 -5.29 20.42
C PRO A 231 -1.26 -5.12 21.94
N ASP A 232 -0.96 -6.16 22.71
CA ASP A 232 -1.17 -6.24 24.16
C ASP A 232 0.15 -6.34 24.95
N TRP A 233 1.21 -5.76 24.39
CA TRP A 233 2.52 -5.77 25.02
C TRP A 233 2.47 -5.28 26.48
N SER A 234 3.08 -6.07 27.36
CA SER A 234 3.22 -5.76 28.78
C SER A 234 4.70 -5.69 29.16
N PRO A 235 5.11 -4.88 30.15
CA PRO A 235 6.47 -4.92 30.66
C PRO A 235 6.84 -6.32 31.19
N PRO A 236 8.12 -6.74 31.12
CA PRO A 236 8.55 -8.03 31.65
C PRO A 236 8.17 -8.20 33.13
N SER A 237 7.51 -9.32 33.46
CA SER A 237 7.10 -9.59 34.84
C SER A 237 8.26 -10.16 35.66
N SER A 238 8.21 -10.00 36.98
CA SER A 238 9.18 -10.61 37.91
C SER A 238 9.18 -12.14 37.87
N ASN A 239 8.16 -12.75 37.27
CA ASN A 239 7.98 -14.20 37.17
C ASN A 239 8.63 -14.80 35.91
N GLY A 240 9.30 -13.99 35.08
CA GLY A 240 10.10 -14.46 33.95
C GLY A 240 9.34 -14.65 32.63
N GLU A 241 8.08 -14.18 32.53
CA GLU A 241 7.37 -14.17 31.25
C GLU A 241 7.98 -13.13 30.30
N ASN A 242 8.40 -13.57 29.12
CA ASN A 242 8.93 -12.69 28.08
C ASN A 242 7.75 -12.11 27.27
N PRO A 243 7.55 -10.78 27.22
CA PRO A 243 6.42 -10.20 26.51
C PRO A 243 6.41 -10.50 24.99
N LEU A 244 7.57 -10.82 24.42
CA LEU A 244 7.69 -11.27 23.03
C LEU A 244 6.96 -12.59 22.75
N ASP A 245 6.75 -13.42 23.77
CA ASP A 245 6.06 -14.71 23.63
C ASP A 245 4.55 -14.54 23.35
N LYS A 246 4.01 -13.33 23.55
CA LYS A 246 2.62 -12.97 23.25
C LYS A 246 2.44 -12.26 21.91
N CYS A 247 3.54 -11.93 21.22
CA CYS A 247 3.48 -11.36 19.88
C CYS A 247 3.03 -12.43 18.87
N ILE A 248 2.24 -12.01 17.87
CA ILE A 248 1.77 -12.87 16.79
C ILE A 248 2.65 -12.65 15.57
N ALA A 249 3.70 -13.47 15.48
CA ALA A 249 4.70 -13.43 14.43
C ALA A 249 5.41 -14.78 14.34
N GLU A 250 6.10 -15.04 13.24
CA GLU A 250 7.02 -16.18 13.13
C GLU A 250 8.24 -16.05 14.02
N LYS A 251 8.77 -14.83 14.10
CA LYS A 251 9.99 -14.45 14.81
C LYS A 251 10.04 -12.93 14.96
N ILE A 252 10.70 -12.45 16.03
CA ILE A 252 11.12 -11.05 16.15
C ILE A 252 12.63 -10.97 15.90
N ASP A 253 13.05 -10.10 15.00
CA ASP A 253 14.44 -9.84 14.67
C ASP A 253 14.83 -8.40 15.00
N ASN A 254 16.06 -8.21 15.50
CA ASN A 254 16.60 -6.90 15.86
C ASN A 254 17.81 -6.59 14.98
N TYR A 255 17.85 -5.40 14.41
CA TYR A 255 18.88 -4.97 13.48
C TYR A 255 19.41 -3.60 13.85
N ASN A 256 20.69 -3.34 13.57
CA ASN A 256 21.12 -1.97 13.35
C ASN A 256 20.47 -1.45 12.06
N LEU A 257 20.21 -0.15 11.97
CA LEU A 257 19.40 0.42 10.88
C LEU A 257 20.02 0.18 9.48
N GLN A 258 21.34 0.24 9.37
CA GLN A 258 22.08 -0.05 8.14
C GLN A 258 22.05 -1.54 7.72
N SER A 259 21.64 -2.43 8.63
CA SER A 259 21.52 -3.87 8.40
C SER A 259 20.08 -4.34 8.26
N LEU A 260 19.11 -3.42 8.29
CA LEU A 260 17.69 -3.73 8.15
C LEU A 260 17.42 -4.30 6.74
N PRO A 261 17.01 -5.58 6.61
CA PRO A 261 16.74 -6.15 5.31
C PRO A 261 15.41 -5.64 4.75
N GLN A 262 15.27 -5.65 3.42
CA GLN A 262 14.01 -5.31 2.75
C GLN A 262 12.89 -6.33 3.05
N TYR A 263 13.26 -7.61 3.22
CA TYR A 263 12.36 -8.73 3.45
C TYR A 263 12.80 -9.52 4.68
N ALA A 264 11.83 -10.12 5.37
CA ALA A 264 12.07 -11.02 6.48
C ALA A 264 12.55 -12.42 6.01
N SER A 265 12.97 -13.28 6.96
CA SER A 265 13.55 -14.60 6.65
C SER A 265 12.56 -15.56 6.01
N SER A 266 11.27 -15.39 6.31
CA SER A 266 10.14 -16.12 5.71
C SER A 266 10.00 -15.93 4.20
N VAL A 267 10.76 -15.04 3.55
CA VAL A 267 10.77 -14.91 2.08
C VAL A 267 11.14 -16.22 1.36
N LYS A 268 11.78 -17.16 2.07
CA LYS A 268 12.08 -18.52 1.57
C LYS A 268 10.85 -19.42 1.41
N GLU A 269 9.69 -19.02 1.94
CA GLU A 269 8.40 -19.73 1.78
C GLU A 269 7.76 -19.51 0.42
N LEU A 270 8.18 -18.46 -0.30
CA LEU A 270 7.60 -18.07 -1.57
C LEU A 270 7.79 -19.16 -2.63
N GLU A 271 6.69 -19.57 -3.23
CA GLU A 271 6.69 -20.45 -4.40
C GLU A 271 5.85 -19.88 -5.54
N ASP A 272 6.18 -20.31 -6.75
CA ASP A 272 5.45 -19.97 -7.96
C ASP A 272 4.13 -20.76 -7.99
N THR A 273 3.00 -20.06 -8.09
CA THR A 273 1.68 -20.69 -8.11
C THR A 273 0.89 -20.24 -9.35
N PRO A 274 0.34 -21.19 -10.13
CA PRO A 274 -0.76 -20.88 -11.04
C PRO A 274 -2.04 -20.58 -10.25
N VAL A 275 -3.05 -20.02 -10.92
CA VAL A 275 -4.36 -19.74 -10.32
C VAL A 275 -5.44 -20.48 -11.07
N TYR A 276 -6.19 -21.31 -10.36
CA TYR A 276 -7.33 -22.06 -10.88
C TYR A 276 -8.62 -21.56 -10.26
N LEU A 277 -9.63 -21.33 -11.10
CA LEU A 277 -10.96 -20.89 -10.70
C LEU A 277 -12.02 -21.87 -11.17
N ARG A 278 -13.08 -22.05 -10.38
CA ARG A 278 -14.21 -22.92 -10.71
C ARG A 278 -15.53 -22.15 -10.76
N GLY A 279 -16.31 -22.39 -11.81
CA GLY A 279 -17.66 -21.85 -11.99
C GLY A 279 -18.65 -22.51 -11.04
N ILE A 280 -19.43 -21.70 -10.32
CA ILE A 280 -20.30 -22.21 -9.25
C ILE A 280 -21.40 -23.17 -9.76
N LYS A 281 -22.03 -22.88 -10.90
CA LYS A 281 -23.11 -23.74 -11.43
C LYS A 281 -22.57 -24.76 -12.42
N THR A 282 -21.71 -24.34 -13.35
CA THR A 282 -21.21 -25.23 -14.41
C THR A 282 -20.16 -26.21 -13.92
N GLN A 283 -19.48 -25.92 -12.79
CA GLN A 283 -18.33 -26.67 -12.28
C GLN A 283 -17.13 -26.73 -13.25
N LYS A 284 -17.16 -25.91 -14.32
CA LYS A 284 -16.02 -25.74 -15.22
C LYS A 284 -14.85 -25.13 -14.47
N THR A 285 -13.65 -25.64 -14.74
CA THR A 285 -12.40 -25.16 -14.12
C THR A 285 -11.57 -24.43 -15.17
N PHE A 286 -11.05 -23.27 -14.79
CA PHE A 286 -10.28 -22.38 -15.64
C PHE A 286 -8.92 -22.09 -15.01
N MET A 287 -7.91 -21.94 -15.84
CA MET A 287 -6.64 -21.33 -15.45
C MET A 287 -6.69 -19.83 -15.77
N LEU A 288 -6.28 -18.99 -14.81
CA LEU A 288 -6.06 -17.57 -15.04
C LEU A 288 -4.78 -17.37 -15.85
N GLN A 289 -4.86 -16.55 -16.89
CA GLN A 289 -3.73 -16.22 -17.74
C GLN A 289 -3.76 -14.73 -18.10
N ALA A 290 -2.59 -14.17 -18.38
CA ALA A 290 -2.51 -12.80 -18.85
C ALA A 290 -1.35 -12.61 -19.84
N ASP A 291 -1.44 -11.56 -20.65
CA ASP A 291 -0.49 -11.25 -21.71
C ASP A 291 0.01 -9.80 -21.59
N PRO A 292 1.27 -9.57 -21.16
CA PRO A 292 1.88 -8.24 -21.09
C PRO A 292 2.00 -7.50 -22.43
N GLN A 293 1.83 -8.16 -23.58
CA GLN A 293 1.93 -7.49 -24.88
C GLN A 293 0.72 -6.60 -25.16
N ASN A 294 -0.48 -7.06 -24.76
CA ASN A 294 -1.74 -6.35 -24.99
C ASN A 294 -2.49 -6.03 -23.68
N ASN A 295 -1.92 -6.41 -22.54
CA ASN A 295 -2.49 -6.25 -21.20
C ASN A 295 -3.78 -7.06 -20.95
N ASN A 296 -4.16 -7.99 -21.83
CA ASN A 296 -5.36 -8.80 -21.62
C ASN A 296 -5.19 -9.75 -20.44
N VAL A 297 -6.28 -9.93 -19.69
CA VAL A 297 -6.46 -10.97 -18.68
C VAL A 297 -7.61 -11.85 -19.13
N PHE A 298 -7.40 -13.16 -19.13
CA PHE A 298 -8.37 -14.10 -19.66
C PHE A 298 -8.30 -15.46 -18.95
N LEU A 299 -9.34 -16.25 -19.19
CA LEU A 299 -9.53 -17.58 -18.65
C LEU A 299 -9.41 -18.61 -19.76
N VAL A 300 -8.71 -19.71 -19.48
CA VAL A 300 -8.64 -20.87 -20.37
C VAL A 300 -9.19 -22.09 -19.64
N GLU A 301 -10.21 -22.73 -20.20
CA GLU A 301 -10.82 -23.93 -19.62
C GLU A 301 -9.81 -25.09 -19.59
N VAL A 302 -9.65 -25.72 -18.44
CA VAL A 302 -8.71 -26.84 -18.26
C VAL A 302 -9.25 -28.04 -19.03
N ASN A 303 -8.68 -28.33 -20.19
CA ASN A 303 -8.99 -29.50 -21.01
C ASN A 303 -7.72 -30.33 -21.27
N PRO A 304 -7.70 -31.65 -21.01
CA PRO A 304 -6.49 -32.49 -21.05
C PRO A 304 -5.86 -32.67 -22.44
N LYS A 305 -6.38 -32.02 -23.49
CA LYS A 305 -5.97 -32.21 -24.89
C LYS A 305 -5.27 -31.00 -25.53
N GLN A 306 -5.15 -29.86 -24.84
CA GLN A 306 -4.49 -28.67 -25.40
C GLN A 306 -3.14 -28.41 -24.73
N LYS A 307 -2.07 -28.54 -25.53
CA LYS A 307 -0.79 -27.86 -25.26
C LYS A 307 -0.77 -26.59 -26.10
N SER A 308 -0.66 -25.44 -25.47
CA SER A 308 -0.37 -24.17 -26.15
C SER A 308 0.65 -23.37 -25.35
N SER A 309 1.63 -22.83 -26.07
CA SER A 309 2.71 -21.99 -25.59
C SER A 309 2.34 -20.50 -25.54
N PHE A 310 2.96 -19.78 -24.59
CA PHE A 310 3.12 -18.33 -24.41
C PHE A 310 2.08 -17.44 -23.66
N PRO A 311 1.22 -17.93 -22.76
CA PRO A 311 0.64 -17.09 -21.70
C PRO A 311 1.52 -17.09 -20.44
N GLN A 312 1.59 -15.95 -19.72
CA GLN A 312 2.10 -15.96 -18.35
C GLN A 312 1.00 -16.47 -17.41
N THR A 313 1.34 -17.44 -16.57
CA THR A 313 0.38 -18.18 -15.73
C THR A 313 0.65 -18.04 -14.24
N ILE A 314 1.76 -17.43 -13.84
CA ILE A 314 2.16 -17.33 -12.44
C ILE A 314 1.77 -15.95 -11.90
N PHE A 315 0.95 -15.98 -10.86
CA PHE A 315 0.46 -14.80 -10.16
C PHE A 315 0.76 -14.90 -8.67
N PHE A 316 0.76 -13.77 -7.99
CA PHE A 316 0.81 -13.73 -6.54
C PHE A 316 -0.08 -12.61 -6.00
N TRP A 317 -0.59 -12.77 -4.77
CA TRP A 317 -1.34 -11.75 -4.05
C TRP A 317 -0.43 -11.08 -3.02
N ASP A 318 -0.23 -9.77 -3.10
CA ASP A 318 0.66 -9.05 -2.19
C ASP A 318 -0.06 -8.30 -1.07
N VAL A 319 0.72 -7.81 -0.10
CA VAL A 319 0.24 -7.02 1.04
C VAL A 319 -0.42 -5.69 0.69
N TYR A 320 -0.29 -5.20 -0.54
CA TYR A 320 -1.07 -4.05 -1.03
C TYR A 320 -2.42 -4.47 -1.61
N GLN A 321 -2.77 -5.75 -1.46
CA GLN A 321 -3.93 -6.43 -1.99
C GLN A 321 -3.91 -6.61 -3.52
N ARG A 322 -2.74 -6.52 -4.17
CA ARG A 322 -2.62 -6.61 -5.63
C ARG A 322 -2.41 -8.04 -6.08
N ILE A 323 -3.06 -8.45 -7.17
CA ILE A 323 -2.77 -9.72 -7.85
C ILE A 323 -1.84 -9.41 -9.02
N CYS A 324 -0.57 -9.75 -8.86
CA CYS A 324 0.52 -9.35 -9.76
C CYS A 324 0.96 -10.52 -10.64
N LEU A 325 1.37 -10.22 -11.87
CA LEU A 325 2.20 -11.14 -12.65
C LEU A 325 3.58 -11.26 -12.03
N LYS A 326 4.14 -12.47 -12.05
CA LYS A 326 5.46 -12.76 -11.47
C LYS A 326 6.59 -11.97 -12.13
N ASP A 327 6.68 -12.03 -13.45
CA ASP A 327 7.83 -11.51 -14.17
C ASP A 327 7.60 -10.04 -14.58
N LEU A 328 8.65 -9.23 -14.47
CA LEU A 328 8.63 -7.86 -14.95
C LEU A 328 8.65 -7.82 -16.48
N THR A 329 8.16 -6.73 -17.05
CA THR A 329 8.31 -6.48 -18.50
C THR A 329 9.77 -6.12 -18.84
N GLY A 330 10.08 -6.02 -20.14
CA GLY A 330 11.40 -5.57 -20.61
C GLY A 330 11.80 -4.15 -20.14
N ALA A 331 10.83 -3.33 -19.72
CA ALA A 331 11.08 -2.00 -19.14
C ALA A 331 11.07 -2.00 -17.60
N GLN A 332 11.20 -3.18 -16.97
CA GLN A 332 11.33 -3.37 -15.52
C GLN A 332 10.13 -2.88 -14.71
N ILE A 333 8.93 -2.85 -15.31
CA ILE A 333 7.68 -2.57 -14.60
C ILE A 333 6.93 -3.88 -14.27
N SER A 334 6.20 -3.85 -13.16
CA SER A 334 5.29 -4.94 -12.74
C SER A 334 3.88 -4.62 -13.23
N LEU A 335 3.08 -5.66 -13.51
CA LEU A 335 1.70 -5.55 -13.95
C LEU A 335 0.76 -6.25 -12.96
N SER A 336 -0.38 -5.62 -12.69
CA SER A 336 -1.41 -6.12 -11.76
C SER A 336 -2.77 -6.24 -12.44
N LEU A 337 -3.56 -7.23 -12.02
CA LEU A 337 -4.99 -7.30 -12.34
C LEU A 337 -5.68 -6.04 -11.84
N THR A 338 -6.38 -5.38 -12.75
CA THR A 338 -7.04 -4.09 -12.54
C THR A 338 -8.48 -4.16 -13.03
N ALA A 339 -9.43 -3.77 -12.18
CA ALA A 339 -10.85 -3.72 -12.54
C ALA A 339 -11.19 -2.39 -13.23
N PHE A 340 -11.56 -2.46 -14.51
CA PHE A 340 -11.98 -1.30 -15.31
C PHE A 340 -13.48 -1.27 -15.52
N THR A 341 -14.04 -0.06 -15.59
CA THR A 341 -15.46 0.13 -15.91
C THR A 341 -15.76 -0.34 -17.33
N THR A 342 -16.97 -0.83 -17.54
CA THR A 342 -17.49 -1.20 -18.86
C THR A 342 -18.67 -0.28 -19.22
N GLN A 343 -19.34 -0.59 -20.33
CA GLN A 343 -20.60 0.04 -20.70
C GLN A 343 -21.75 -0.22 -19.70
N TYR A 344 -21.60 -1.18 -18.78
CA TYR A 344 -22.58 -1.49 -17.73
C TYR A 344 -21.99 -1.19 -16.35
N ALA A 345 -22.61 -0.30 -15.57
CA ALA A 345 -22.12 0.10 -14.25
C ALA A 345 -22.00 -1.07 -13.25
N GLY A 346 -22.87 -2.09 -13.38
CA GLY A 346 -22.85 -3.29 -12.53
C GLY A 346 -21.84 -4.36 -12.96
N GLN A 347 -20.99 -4.09 -13.96
CA GLN A 347 -20.02 -5.05 -14.49
C GLN A 347 -18.69 -4.37 -14.80
N LEU A 348 -17.64 -4.81 -14.13
CA LEU A 348 -16.25 -4.40 -14.41
C LEU A 348 -15.57 -5.49 -15.23
N LYS A 349 -14.61 -5.12 -16.08
CA LYS A 349 -13.76 -6.05 -16.82
C LYS A 349 -12.35 -6.00 -16.25
N VAL A 350 -11.74 -7.16 -16.04
CA VAL A 350 -10.37 -7.27 -15.54
C VAL A 350 -9.38 -7.14 -16.70
N HIS A 351 -8.37 -6.32 -16.52
CA HIS A 351 -7.27 -6.10 -17.47
C HIS A 351 -5.98 -5.79 -16.70
N LEU A 352 -4.82 -5.88 -17.33
CA LEU A 352 -3.57 -5.48 -16.70
C LEU A 352 -3.38 -3.96 -16.77
N SER A 353 -2.73 -3.43 -15.74
CA SER A 353 -2.08 -2.12 -15.75
C SER A 353 -0.85 -2.15 -14.84
N VAL A 354 -0.03 -1.09 -14.85
CA VAL A 354 1.18 -1.01 -14.03
C VAL A 354 0.84 -1.10 -12.55
N SER A 355 1.51 -1.98 -11.82
CA SER A 355 1.29 -2.21 -10.39
C SER A 355 1.53 -0.93 -9.59
N ALA A 356 0.53 -0.46 -8.85
CA ALA A 356 0.61 0.77 -8.05
C ALA A 356 0.01 0.59 -6.65
N VAL A 357 0.73 1.03 -5.62
CA VAL A 357 0.35 0.79 -4.21
C VAL A 357 -0.94 1.53 -3.80
N ASN A 358 -1.22 2.66 -4.46
CA ASN A 358 -2.37 3.54 -4.21
C ASN A 358 -3.55 3.36 -5.20
N ALA A 359 -3.52 2.33 -6.06
CA ALA A 359 -4.57 2.07 -7.03
C ALA A 359 -5.67 1.18 -6.43
N VAL A 360 -6.80 1.76 -6.02
CA VAL A 360 -7.92 1.03 -5.39
C VAL A 360 -8.51 -0.04 -6.32
N ASN A 361 -8.55 0.22 -7.62
CA ASN A 361 -9.01 -0.72 -8.64
C ASN A 361 -8.07 -1.94 -8.85
N GLN A 362 -6.90 -1.95 -8.20
CA GLN A 362 -5.98 -3.10 -8.15
C GLN A 362 -6.05 -3.86 -6.82
N LYS A 363 -6.93 -3.46 -5.88
CA LYS A 363 -7.03 -4.09 -4.57
C LYS A 363 -8.13 -5.15 -4.54
N TRP A 364 -7.75 -6.34 -4.08
CA TRP A 364 -8.58 -7.54 -4.05
C TRP A 364 -8.67 -8.12 -2.64
N LYS A 365 -9.78 -8.77 -2.31
CA LYS A 365 -9.96 -9.57 -1.09
C LYS A 365 -10.20 -11.02 -1.48
N MET A 366 -9.64 -11.96 -0.73
CA MET A 366 -9.90 -13.39 -0.87
C MET A 366 -10.52 -13.91 0.43
N THR A 367 -11.72 -14.46 0.36
CA THR A 367 -12.48 -14.90 1.55
C THR A 367 -12.93 -16.35 1.41
N PRO A 368 -12.65 -17.23 2.39
CA PRO A 368 -13.05 -18.63 2.33
C PRO A 368 -14.58 -18.75 2.39
N GLN A 369 -15.14 -19.66 1.59
CA GLN A 369 -16.59 -19.86 1.44
C GLN A 369 -17.09 -21.19 2.02
N ASP A 370 -16.18 -22.13 2.27
CA ASP A 370 -16.46 -23.46 2.77
C ASP A 370 -15.72 -23.74 4.08
N SER A 371 -16.23 -24.68 4.89
CA SER A 371 -15.60 -25.06 6.15
C SER A 371 -14.27 -25.82 5.98
N ALA A 372 -14.01 -26.34 4.77
CA ALA A 372 -12.74 -26.98 4.42
C ALA A 372 -11.65 -25.97 4.00
N ILE A 373 -12.00 -24.68 3.88
CA ILE A 373 -11.07 -23.60 3.54
C ILE A 373 -10.34 -23.89 2.21
N THR A 374 -11.10 -24.26 1.18
CA THR A 374 -10.58 -24.61 -0.16
C THR A 374 -11.18 -23.78 -1.29
N GLN A 375 -12.32 -23.12 -1.06
CA GLN A 375 -13.01 -22.28 -2.06
C GLN A 375 -13.00 -20.83 -1.61
N PHE A 376 -12.43 -19.95 -2.44
CA PHE A 376 -12.25 -18.54 -2.09
C PHE A 376 -12.97 -17.63 -3.08
N ARG A 377 -13.86 -16.80 -2.54
CA ARG A 377 -14.43 -15.67 -3.29
C ARG A 377 -13.39 -14.57 -3.40
N VAL A 378 -13.22 -14.05 -4.61
CA VAL A 378 -12.33 -12.91 -4.91
C VAL A 378 -13.19 -11.69 -5.20
N SER A 379 -13.00 -10.63 -4.41
CA SER A 379 -13.78 -9.39 -4.49
C SER A 379 -12.87 -8.19 -4.75
N SER A 380 -13.35 -7.21 -5.53
CA SER A 380 -12.64 -5.94 -5.74
C SER A 380 -13.02 -4.90 -4.69
N GLU A 381 -12.04 -4.19 -4.15
CA GLU A 381 -12.28 -3.06 -3.23
C GLU A 381 -12.92 -1.85 -3.93
N LEU A 382 -12.89 -1.78 -5.27
CA LEU A 382 -13.52 -0.69 -6.03
C LEU A 382 -15.05 -0.64 -5.84
N LEU A 383 -15.68 -1.78 -5.51
CA LEU A 383 -17.11 -1.86 -5.22
C LEU A 383 -17.43 -1.64 -3.72
N GLY A 384 -16.42 -1.34 -2.91
CA GLY A 384 -16.55 -0.98 -1.50
C GLY A 384 -17.25 -2.05 -0.67
N GLN A 385 -18.32 -1.65 0.03
CA GLN A 385 -19.13 -2.52 0.89
C GLN A 385 -20.11 -3.42 0.12
N THR A 386 -20.20 -3.29 -1.21
CA THR A 386 -21.07 -4.14 -2.01
C THR A 386 -20.44 -5.53 -2.14
N GLU A 387 -21.11 -6.57 -1.63
CA GLU A 387 -20.68 -7.94 -1.86
C GLU A 387 -20.58 -8.23 -3.37
N ASN A 388 -19.40 -8.68 -3.80
CA ASN A 388 -19.07 -8.87 -5.20
C ASN A 388 -18.11 -10.06 -5.39
N GLY A 389 -18.03 -10.56 -6.62
CA GLY A 389 -17.19 -11.71 -6.97
C GLY A 389 -16.62 -11.59 -8.39
N LEU A 390 -15.73 -12.51 -8.74
CA LEU A 390 -15.30 -12.71 -10.12
C LEU A 390 -16.37 -13.47 -10.91
N PHE A 391 -16.56 -13.13 -12.18
CA PHE A 391 -17.57 -13.73 -13.06
C PHE A 391 -17.01 -14.00 -14.45
N TRP A 392 -17.58 -14.99 -15.14
CA TRP A 392 -17.36 -15.24 -16.57
C TRP A 392 -18.68 -15.44 -17.30
N ASN A 393 -18.67 -15.24 -18.62
CA ASN A 393 -19.85 -15.43 -19.45
C ASN A 393 -19.95 -16.88 -19.92
N THR A 394 -20.92 -17.61 -19.37
CA THR A 394 -21.16 -19.04 -19.62
C THR A 394 -21.51 -19.38 -21.07
N LYS A 395 -21.98 -18.38 -21.84
CA LYS A 395 -22.32 -18.53 -23.26
C LYS A 395 -21.25 -17.98 -24.21
N SER A 396 -20.17 -17.42 -23.68
CA SER A 396 -19.05 -16.97 -24.53
C SER A 396 -18.36 -18.18 -25.17
N GLY A 397 -18.10 -18.09 -26.47
CA GLY A 397 -17.31 -19.09 -27.21
C GLY A 397 -15.85 -18.66 -27.36
N GLY A 398 -15.01 -19.55 -27.90
CA GLY A 398 -13.59 -19.30 -28.13
C GLY A 398 -12.68 -20.09 -27.19
N SER A 399 -11.37 -19.90 -27.32
CA SER A 399 -10.35 -20.54 -26.47
C SER A 399 -10.01 -19.72 -25.22
N GLN A 400 -10.40 -18.45 -25.18
CA GLN A 400 -10.10 -17.50 -24.11
C GLN A 400 -11.40 -16.78 -23.74
N HIS A 401 -11.69 -16.69 -22.44
CA HIS A 401 -12.86 -15.99 -21.92
C HIS A 401 -12.44 -14.78 -21.10
N ASP A 402 -13.16 -13.68 -21.25
CA ASP A 402 -12.97 -12.49 -20.42
C ASP A 402 -13.32 -12.77 -18.95
N LEU A 403 -12.61 -12.10 -18.04
CA LEU A 403 -12.87 -12.09 -16.60
C LEU A 403 -13.56 -10.78 -16.19
N TYR A 404 -14.64 -10.90 -15.41
CA TYR A 404 -15.44 -9.76 -14.95
C TYR A 404 -15.53 -9.70 -13.42
N VAL A 405 -15.94 -8.54 -12.89
CA VAL A 405 -16.36 -8.36 -11.49
C VAL A 405 -17.78 -7.85 -11.48
N CYS A 406 -18.66 -8.47 -10.71
CA CYS A 406 -20.06 -8.04 -10.56
C CYS A 406 -20.48 -8.11 -9.08
N PRO A 407 -21.44 -7.27 -8.64
CA PRO A 407 -22.18 -7.51 -7.40
C PRO A 407 -22.79 -8.92 -7.41
N LEU A 408 -22.79 -9.59 -6.25
CA LEU A 408 -23.38 -10.94 -6.13
C LEU A 408 -24.90 -10.93 -6.31
N LYS A 409 -25.54 -9.79 -6.01
CA LYS A 409 -26.97 -9.60 -6.17
C LYS A 409 -27.29 -9.19 -7.62
N ASN A 410 -28.21 -9.92 -8.23
CA ASN A 410 -28.73 -9.68 -9.59
C ASN A 410 -27.63 -9.56 -10.67
N PRO A 411 -26.68 -10.52 -10.78
CA PRO A 411 -25.73 -10.52 -11.87
C PRO A 411 -26.45 -10.74 -13.22
N PRO A 412 -25.88 -10.26 -14.34
CA PRO A 412 -26.42 -10.55 -15.67
C PRO A 412 -26.64 -12.06 -15.88
N SER A 413 -27.74 -12.44 -16.52
CA SER A 413 -28.25 -13.84 -16.55
C SER A 413 -27.27 -14.88 -17.09
N ASP A 414 -26.39 -14.46 -17.98
CA ASP A 414 -25.46 -15.33 -18.68
C ASP A 414 -24.11 -15.42 -17.96
N LEU A 415 -23.93 -14.67 -16.86
CA LEU A 415 -22.74 -14.74 -16.03
C LEU A 415 -22.95 -15.68 -14.84
N GLU A 416 -21.88 -16.36 -14.44
CA GLU A 416 -21.80 -17.06 -13.17
C GLU A 416 -20.52 -16.69 -12.41
N GLU A 417 -20.58 -16.81 -11.08
CA GLU A 417 -19.45 -16.54 -10.20
C GLU A 417 -18.34 -17.59 -10.40
N LEU A 418 -17.09 -17.14 -10.31
CA LEU A 418 -15.87 -17.93 -10.24
C LEU A 418 -15.25 -17.76 -8.87
N GLN A 419 -14.89 -18.88 -8.25
CA GLN A 419 -14.13 -18.92 -7.00
C GLN A 419 -12.80 -19.64 -7.23
N ILE A 420 -11.76 -19.19 -6.53
CA ILE A 420 -10.47 -19.91 -6.53
C ILE A 420 -10.68 -21.25 -5.83
N ILE A 421 -10.07 -22.29 -6.38
CA ILE A 421 -9.98 -23.61 -5.76
C ILE A 421 -8.53 -23.87 -5.33
N VAL A 422 -8.35 -24.31 -4.09
CA VAL A 422 -7.06 -24.68 -3.49
C VAL A 422 -7.01 -26.20 -3.32
N ASP A 423 -5.96 -26.80 -3.87
CA ASP A 423 -5.63 -28.23 -3.81
C ASP A 423 -4.22 -28.38 -4.40
N GLU A 424 -3.48 -29.45 -4.05
CA GLU A 424 -2.16 -29.75 -4.62
C GLU A 424 -2.15 -29.82 -6.15
N CYS A 425 -3.26 -30.24 -6.77
CA CYS A 425 -3.41 -30.31 -8.23
C CYS A 425 -3.86 -28.98 -8.87
N THR A 426 -4.14 -27.94 -8.09
CA THR A 426 -4.71 -26.67 -8.58
C THR A 426 -3.94 -25.45 -8.07
N THR A 427 -4.61 -24.51 -7.37
CA THR A 427 -3.95 -23.32 -6.80
C THR A 427 -3.28 -23.70 -5.50
N HIS A 428 -2.03 -23.29 -5.28
CA HIS A 428 -1.36 -23.54 -4.03
C HIS A 428 -1.97 -22.69 -2.90
N ALA A 429 -1.95 -23.21 -1.68
CA ALA A 429 -2.53 -22.55 -0.51
C ALA A 429 -2.01 -21.11 -0.30
N GLN A 430 -0.73 -20.86 -0.57
CA GLN A 430 -0.13 -19.53 -0.38
C GLN A 430 -0.57 -18.46 -1.41
N PHE A 431 -1.33 -18.81 -2.45
CA PHE A 431 -1.87 -17.79 -3.35
C PHE A 431 -2.92 -16.92 -2.67
N VAL A 432 -3.71 -17.52 -1.78
CA VAL A 432 -4.81 -16.86 -1.06
C VAL A 432 -4.35 -16.19 0.24
N THR A 433 -3.04 -15.97 0.37
CA THR A 433 -2.39 -15.17 1.43
C THR A 433 -1.62 -14.01 0.81
N MET A 434 -1.35 -12.98 1.61
CA MET A 434 -0.72 -11.75 1.13
C MET A 434 0.79 -11.77 1.41
N ARG A 435 1.60 -11.96 0.36
CA ARG A 435 3.07 -11.94 0.45
C ARG A 435 3.68 -10.53 0.40
N ALA A 436 4.96 -10.41 0.76
CA ALA A 436 5.69 -9.16 0.60
C ALA A 436 5.70 -8.71 -0.87
N ALA A 437 5.56 -7.39 -1.09
CA ALA A 437 5.54 -6.80 -2.42
C ALA A 437 6.94 -6.71 -3.06
N SER A 438 7.01 -6.86 -4.38
CA SER A 438 8.27 -6.76 -5.13
C SER A 438 8.55 -5.36 -5.71
N THR A 439 7.51 -4.56 -5.96
CA THR A 439 7.59 -3.19 -6.47
C THR A 439 6.73 -2.21 -5.67
N PHE A 440 7.17 -0.95 -5.62
CA PHE A 440 6.60 0.10 -4.73
C PHE A 440 6.34 1.39 -5.51
N PHE A 441 5.66 1.26 -6.65
CA PHE A 441 5.30 2.42 -7.46
C PHE A 441 4.02 3.07 -6.94
N VAL A 442 4.03 4.40 -6.84
CA VAL A 442 2.85 5.22 -6.55
C VAL A 442 2.42 5.89 -7.84
N ASP A 443 1.14 5.75 -8.22
CA ASP A 443 0.57 6.58 -9.28
C ASP A 443 0.41 8.01 -8.75
N VAL A 444 1.21 8.92 -9.28
CA VAL A 444 1.26 10.33 -8.84
C VAL A 444 0.47 11.26 -9.77
N GLN A 445 0.11 10.80 -10.98
CA GLN A 445 -0.73 11.54 -11.94
C GLN A 445 -0.32 13.02 -12.10
N LEU A 446 0.99 13.28 -12.28
CA LEU A 446 1.50 14.66 -12.30
C LEU A 446 0.86 15.48 -13.41
N GLY A 447 0.54 16.73 -13.10
CA GLY A 447 0.00 17.70 -14.05
C GLY A 447 0.02 19.10 -13.45
N TRP A 448 -0.61 20.05 -14.13
CA TRP A 448 -0.81 21.38 -13.58
C TRP A 448 -2.18 21.92 -14.00
N TYR A 449 -2.63 22.97 -13.31
CA TYR A 449 -3.97 23.51 -13.45
C TYR A 449 -3.93 25.01 -13.70
N TRP A 450 -4.65 25.48 -14.71
CA TRP A 450 -4.73 26.90 -15.00
C TRP A 450 -6.12 27.28 -15.50
N ARG A 451 -6.75 28.23 -14.80
CA ARG A 451 -8.04 28.85 -15.18
C ARG A 451 -9.16 27.86 -15.54
N GLY A 452 -9.30 26.75 -14.81
CA GLY A 452 -10.36 25.76 -15.08
C GLY A 452 -9.90 24.51 -15.83
N TYR A 453 -8.68 24.51 -16.36
CA TYR A 453 -8.20 23.47 -17.28
C TYR A 453 -7.01 22.71 -16.71
N TYR A 454 -7.02 21.40 -16.94
CA TYR A 454 -5.91 20.51 -16.63
C TYR A 454 -4.91 20.44 -17.78
N TYR A 455 -3.64 20.27 -17.42
CA TYR A 455 -2.54 20.09 -18.33
C TYR A 455 -1.67 18.91 -17.89
N THR A 456 -1.24 18.10 -18.85
CA THR A 456 -0.40 16.91 -18.64
C THR A 456 0.98 17.12 -19.27
N PRO A 457 2.07 16.66 -18.63
CA PRO A 457 3.40 16.67 -19.25
C PRO A 457 3.44 15.73 -20.46
N GLN A 458 4.29 16.07 -21.43
CA GLN A 458 4.67 15.24 -22.56
C GLN A 458 6.15 14.86 -22.43
N LEU A 459 6.53 13.72 -23.02
CA LEU A 459 7.93 13.26 -23.06
C LEU A 459 8.87 14.26 -23.74
N SER A 460 8.35 15.17 -24.55
CA SER A 460 9.10 16.26 -25.20
C SER A 460 9.55 17.38 -24.24
N GLY A 461 9.10 17.35 -22.98
CA GLY A 461 9.30 18.45 -22.01
C GLY A 461 8.23 19.55 -22.10
N TRP A 462 7.27 19.45 -23.02
CA TRP A 462 6.13 20.35 -23.15
C TRP A 462 4.88 19.83 -22.42
N SER A 463 3.78 20.56 -22.51
CA SER A 463 2.49 20.19 -21.92
C SER A 463 1.41 20.07 -22.98
N TYR A 464 0.41 19.24 -22.71
CA TYR A 464 -0.82 19.14 -23.49
C TYR A 464 -2.03 19.46 -22.62
N GLN A 465 -3.04 20.15 -23.17
CA GLN A 465 -4.26 20.52 -22.45
C GLN A 465 -5.21 19.33 -22.29
N MET A 466 -4.90 18.46 -21.34
CA MET A 466 -5.68 17.30 -20.96
C MET A 466 -5.34 16.93 -19.52
N LYS A 467 -6.28 16.30 -18.80
CA LYS A 467 -5.98 15.70 -17.50
C LYS A 467 -5.09 14.48 -17.70
N THR A 468 -4.01 14.38 -16.93
CA THR A 468 -3.13 13.21 -16.92
C THR A 468 -3.93 11.95 -16.58
N PRO A 469 -3.91 10.90 -17.42
CA PRO A 469 -4.53 9.60 -17.11
C PRO A 469 -3.96 8.96 -15.83
N ASP A 470 -4.79 8.18 -15.14
CA ASP A 470 -4.29 7.24 -14.13
C ASP A 470 -3.42 6.17 -14.82
N GLY A 471 -2.44 5.64 -14.09
CA GLY A 471 -1.59 4.56 -14.57
C GLY A 471 -0.52 4.98 -15.59
N GLN A 472 -0.17 6.27 -15.66
CA GLN A 472 0.80 6.78 -16.63
C GLN A 472 2.07 7.40 -16.02
N ILE A 473 1.96 8.16 -14.92
CA ILE A 473 3.10 8.81 -14.27
C ILE A 473 3.22 8.34 -12.83
N PHE A 474 4.39 7.82 -12.50
CA PHE A 474 4.63 7.12 -11.25
C PHE A 474 5.83 7.66 -10.50
N TYR A 475 5.84 7.40 -9.20
CA TYR A 475 6.97 7.61 -8.30
C TYR A 475 7.40 6.27 -7.71
N ASP A 476 8.66 5.89 -7.91
CA ASP A 476 9.23 4.71 -7.26
C ASP A 476 9.70 5.05 -5.84
N LEU A 477 9.03 4.47 -4.84
CA LEU A 477 9.34 4.68 -3.44
C LEU A 477 10.71 4.11 -3.03
N LYS A 478 11.25 3.13 -3.77
CA LYS A 478 12.56 2.55 -3.47
C LYS A 478 13.68 3.56 -3.73
N THR A 479 13.64 4.21 -4.91
CA THR A 479 14.75 5.03 -5.41
C THR A 479 14.45 6.52 -5.49
N SER A 480 13.21 6.95 -5.24
CA SER A 480 12.73 8.33 -5.39
C SER A 480 12.72 8.85 -6.84
N LYS A 481 12.65 7.97 -7.84
CA LYS A 481 12.58 8.37 -9.26
C LYS A 481 11.14 8.63 -9.70
N ILE A 482 10.93 9.65 -10.54
CA ILE A 482 9.66 9.90 -11.24
C ILE A 482 9.79 9.34 -12.65
N PHE A 483 8.80 8.57 -13.11
CA PHE A 483 8.81 7.98 -14.44
C PHE A 483 7.45 8.03 -15.13
N PHE A 484 7.49 8.08 -16.45
CA PHE A 484 6.37 8.07 -17.37
C PHE A 484 6.38 6.76 -18.15
N VAL A 485 5.26 6.03 -18.12
CA VAL A 485 5.07 4.79 -18.86
C VAL A 485 4.34 5.13 -20.17
N GLN A 486 5.06 5.05 -21.29
CA GLN A 486 4.45 5.20 -22.61
C GLN A 486 3.70 3.92 -22.99
N ASP A 487 4.35 2.78 -22.74
CA ASP A 487 3.81 1.43 -22.86
C ASP A 487 4.68 0.47 -22.02
N ASN A 488 4.37 -0.82 -22.05
CA ASN A 488 5.05 -1.83 -21.24
C ASN A 488 6.53 -2.06 -21.58
N GLN A 489 7.03 -1.53 -22.69
CA GLN A 489 8.42 -1.66 -23.14
C GLN A 489 9.16 -0.31 -23.16
N ASN A 490 8.46 0.81 -22.95
CA ASN A 490 9.01 2.15 -23.04
C ASN A 490 8.64 2.98 -21.80
N VAL A 491 9.62 3.10 -20.90
CA VAL A 491 9.54 3.90 -19.67
C VAL A 491 10.62 4.98 -19.70
N PHE A 492 10.25 6.21 -19.33
CA PHE A 492 11.12 7.38 -19.33
C PHE A 492 11.13 8.05 -17.96
N PHE A 493 12.29 8.45 -17.49
CA PHE A 493 12.52 9.00 -16.16
C PHE A 493 12.79 10.49 -16.23
N LEU A 494 12.22 11.24 -15.29
CA LEU A 494 12.40 12.69 -15.18
C LEU A 494 13.82 13.00 -14.71
N HIS A 495 14.58 13.72 -15.52
CA HIS A 495 15.98 14.06 -15.29
C HIS A 495 16.20 15.56 -15.12
N ASN A 496 16.92 15.94 -14.07
CA ASN A 496 17.39 17.29 -13.83
C ASN A 496 18.73 17.54 -14.55
N LYS A 497 18.82 18.62 -15.32
CA LYS A 497 20.08 19.07 -15.95
C LYS A 497 20.74 20.23 -15.24
N LEU A 498 19.96 21.02 -14.50
CA LEU A 498 20.42 22.24 -13.86
C LEU A 498 21.45 21.92 -12.76
N ASN A 499 22.58 22.60 -12.79
CA ASN A 499 23.61 22.53 -11.77
C ASN A 499 24.27 23.90 -11.57
N LYS A 500 25.20 24.00 -10.61
CA LYS A 500 25.90 25.26 -10.28
C LYS A 500 26.78 25.81 -11.41
N GLN A 501 27.11 24.99 -12.42
CA GLN A 501 27.95 25.35 -13.56
C GLN A 501 27.14 25.67 -14.84
N THR A 502 25.81 25.56 -14.82
CA THR A 502 24.94 25.78 -15.99
C THR A 502 25.04 27.20 -16.58
N GLY A 503 25.45 28.20 -15.80
CA GLY A 503 25.56 29.60 -16.26
C GLY A 503 24.22 30.36 -16.34
N TYR A 504 23.11 29.70 -15.99
CA TYR A 504 21.77 30.26 -15.88
C TYR A 504 21.14 29.83 -14.54
N SER A 505 20.10 30.53 -14.08
CA SER A 505 19.37 30.16 -12.85
C SER A 505 18.40 28.99 -13.04
N TRP A 506 18.18 28.57 -14.29
CA TRP A 506 17.24 27.52 -14.68
C TRP A 506 17.73 26.77 -15.92
N ASP A 507 17.28 25.52 -16.09
CA ASP A 507 17.46 24.71 -17.32
C ASP A 507 16.26 23.77 -17.50
N TRP A 508 16.01 23.34 -18.73
CA TRP A 508 14.98 22.37 -19.06
C TRP A 508 15.22 21.04 -18.34
N VAL A 509 14.13 20.38 -17.96
CA VAL A 509 14.17 18.96 -17.60
C VAL A 509 13.94 18.12 -18.84
N GLU A 510 14.28 16.84 -18.78
CA GLU A 510 14.07 15.90 -19.89
C GLU A 510 13.61 14.54 -19.39
N TRP A 511 13.05 13.75 -20.31
CA TRP A 511 12.55 12.40 -20.05
C TRP A 511 13.44 11.38 -20.77
N LEU A 512 14.18 10.57 -20.01
CA LEU A 512 15.19 9.64 -20.56
C LEU A 512 14.86 8.19 -20.21
N LYS A 513 15.11 7.26 -21.13
CA LYS A 513 15.18 5.84 -20.75
C LYS A 513 16.32 5.66 -19.76
N HIS A 514 16.06 4.98 -18.65
CA HIS A 514 17.04 4.76 -17.58
C HIS A 514 16.76 3.42 -16.89
N ASP A 515 17.73 2.91 -16.13
CA ASP A 515 17.55 1.67 -15.35
C ASP A 515 16.68 1.95 -14.11
N MET A 516 15.61 1.17 -13.95
CA MET A 516 14.72 1.24 -12.79
C MET A 516 15.46 0.97 -11.47
N ASN A 517 16.53 0.18 -11.49
CA ASN A 517 17.27 -0.21 -10.29
C ASN A 517 18.43 0.73 -9.92
N GLU A 518 18.80 1.67 -10.80
CA GLU A 518 19.86 2.65 -10.51
C GLU A 518 19.41 3.56 -9.36
N ASP A 519 20.24 3.69 -8.31
CA ASP A 519 19.83 4.32 -7.05
C ASP A 519 20.83 5.36 -6.52
N LYS A 520 21.81 5.79 -7.32
CA LYS A 520 22.86 6.72 -6.89
C LYS A 520 22.72 8.11 -7.50
N ASP A 521 22.36 8.23 -8.78
CA ASP A 521 22.29 9.54 -9.43
C ASP A 521 21.15 10.39 -8.89
N GLU A 522 21.50 11.41 -8.09
CA GLU A 522 20.53 12.32 -7.48
C GLU A 522 19.79 13.19 -8.51
N ASN A 523 20.24 13.31 -9.77
CA ASN A 523 19.55 14.07 -10.81
C ASN A 523 18.25 13.40 -11.29
N PHE A 524 18.07 12.11 -11.00
CA PHE A 524 16.81 11.39 -11.24
C PHE A 524 15.92 11.32 -10.00
N LYS A 525 16.40 11.79 -8.84
CA LYS A 525 15.72 11.64 -7.55
C LYS A 525 14.95 12.90 -7.20
N TRP A 526 13.68 12.74 -6.86
CA TRP A 526 12.75 13.83 -6.59
C TRP A 526 12.01 13.61 -5.26
N TYR A 527 11.65 14.71 -4.60
CA TYR A 527 10.78 14.70 -3.41
C TYR A 527 9.70 15.76 -3.54
N PHE A 528 8.64 15.59 -2.75
CA PHE A 528 7.46 16.44 -2.74
C PHE A 528 7.46 17.30 -1.48
N SER A 529 7.15 18.58 -1.64
CA SER A 529 7.10 19.53 -0.53
C SER A 529 5.71 20.15 -0.39
N ARG A 530 5.27 20.29 0.86
CA ARG A 530 4.02 21.00 1.19
C ARG A 530 4.25 22.51 1.28
N ASP A 531 5.40 22.92 1.81
CA ASP A 531 5.73 24.32 2.11
C ASP A 531 4.53 25.07 2.73
N ASP A 532 4.21 26.26 2.23
CA ASP A 532 3.10 27.12 2.64
C ASP A 532 1.84 26.96 1.75
N LEU A 533 1.76 25.90 0.96
CA LEU A 533 0.61 25.64 0.10
C LEU A 533 -0.66 25.38 0.93
N THR A 534 -1.78 25.94 0.47
CA THR A 534 -3.10 25.58 0.98
C THR A 534 -3.49 24.21 0.44
N ILE A 535 -3.55 23.20 1.32
CA ILE A 535 -3.80 21.79 0.96
C ILE A 535 -4.97 21.25 1.81
N PRO A 536 -6.09 20.83 1.21
CA PRO A 536 -6.45 21.00 -0.21
C PRO A 536 -6.55 22.49 -0.62
N SER A 537 -6.45 22.79 -1.91
CA SER A 537 -6.65 24.16 -2.41
C SER A 537 -8.11 24.62 -2.20
N VAL A 538 -8.38 25.90 -2.46
CA VAL A 538 -9.73 26.48 -2.35
C VAL A 538 -10.74 25.73 -3.23
N GLU A 539 -10.32 25.33 -4.43
CA GLU A 539 -11.10 24.50 -5.35
C GLU A 539 -10.98 22.97 -5.11
N GLY A 540 -10.34 22.56 -4.01
CA GLY A 540 -10.23 21.16 -3.59
C GLY A 540 -9.19 20.34 -4.36
N LEU A 541 -8.18 20.98 -4.95
CA LEU A 541 -7.08 20.30 -5.66
C LEU A 541 -5.90 20.02 -4.72
N ASN A 542 -5.12 19.00 -5.05
CA ASN A 542 -3.95 18.60 -4.27
C ASN A 542 -2.65 18.99 -4.99
N PHE A 543 -2.02 20.05 -4.49
CA PHE A 543 -0.79 20.59 -5.04
C PHE A 543 0.44 20.26 -4.17
N ARG A 544 1.59 20.12 -4.81
CA ARG A 544 2.91 20.05 -4.17
C ARG A 544 3.92 20.87 -4.96
N HIS A 545 4.97 21.33 -4.29
CA HIS A 545 6.23 21.64 -4.96
C HIS A 545 7.01 20.34 -5.14
N ILE A 546 7.79 20.23 -6.22
CA ILE A 546 8.65 19.07 -6.49
C ILE A 546 10.08 19.54 -6.66
N ARG A 547 11.02 18.87 -5.99
CA ARG A 547 12.44 19.27 -5.94
C ARG A 547 13.38 18.10 -6.17
N CYS A 548 14.48 18.38 -6.86
CA CYS A 548 15.55 17.42 -7.13
C CYS A 548 16.42 17.22 -5.90
N TYR A 549 16.88 15.99 -5.65
CA TYR A 549 17.79 15.70 -4.53
C TYR A 549 19.14 16.39 -4.69
N ALA A 550 19.67 16.48 -5.91
CA ALA A 550 21.06 16.87 -6.17
C ALA A 550 21.43 18.23 -5.53
N ASP A 551 20.58 19.25 -5.69
CA ASP A 551 20.81 20.57 -5.11
C ASP A 551 19.51 21.37 -4.93
N ASN A 552 18.40 20.67 -4.64
CA ASN A 552 17.06 21.24 -4.41
C ASN A 552 16.51 22.09 -5.57
N GLN A 553 16.91 21.80 -6.81
CA GLN A 553 16.34 22.42 -8.00
C GLN A 553 14.83 22.18 -8.04
N GLN A 554 14.04 23.24 -8.13
CA GLN A 554 12.58 23.18 -8.09
C GLN A 554 12.01 23.00 -9.50
N LEU A 555 11.16 21.99 -9.68
CA LEU A 555 10.41 21.75 -10.91
C LEU A 555 9.28 22.77 -11.05
N LYS A 556 9.16 23.39 -12.22
CA LYS A 556 8.10 24.34 -12.57
C LYS A 556 7.72 24.22 -14.05
N VAL A 557 6.64 24.90 -14.44
CA VAL A 557 6.17 24.94 -15.83
C VAL A 557 5.81 26.37 -16.25
N ILE A 558 6.11 26.74 -17.49
CA ILE A 558 5.83 28.09 -18.02
C ILE A 558 4.34 28.23 -18.38
N ILE A 559 3.66 29.25 -17.85
CA ILE A 559 2.18 29.39 -17.93
C ILE A 559 1.67 29.81 -19.30
N SER A 560 2.40 30.65 -20.04
CA SER A 560 1.94 31.18 -21.33
C SER A 560 3.07 31.78 -22.18
N GLY A 561 2.77 32.17 -23.42
CA GLY A 561 3.71 32.83 -24.34
C GLY A 561 4.46 31.85 -25.24
N SER A 562 5.65 32.26 -25.72
CA SER A 562 6.42 31.50 -26.72
C SER A 562 6.84 30.10 -26.27
N ARG A 563 6.93 29.89 -24.96
CA ARG A 563 7.34 28.63 -24.33
C ARG A 563 6.29 28.12 -23.35
N TRP A 564 5.03 28.39 -23.64
CA TRP A 564 3.90 27.84 -22.87
C TRP A 564 3.99 26.32 -22.70
N GLY A 565 3.79 25.84 -21.48
CA GLY A 565 3.77 24.42 -21.15
C GLY A 565 5.14 23.76 -21.05
N GLY A 566 6.24 24.53 -21.20
CA GLY A 566 7.59 24.00 -21.07
C GLY A 566 7.97 23.75 -19.61
N TRP A 567 8.36 22.51 -19.30
CA TRP A 567 8.77 22.06 -17.96
C TRP A 567 10.27 22.26 -17.76
N TYR A 568 10.64 22.89 -16.65
CA TYR A 568 12.02 23.21 -16.35
C TYR A 568 12.29 23.13 -14.85
N SER A 569 13.57 23.15 -14.48
CA SER A 569 14.01 23.20 -13.08
C SER A 569 14.77 24.50 -12.83
N THR A 570 14.69 25.03 -11.60
CA THR A 570 15.25 26.35 -11.24
C THR A 570 15.79 26.39 -9.82
N TYR A 571 16.73 27.30 -9.57
CA TYR A 571 17.12 27.72 -8.21
C TYR A 571 16.23 28.82 -7.63
N ASP A 572 15.47 29.52 -8.47
CA ASP A 572 14.66 30.66 -8.08
C ASP A 572 13.31 30.19 -7.50
N LYS A 573 13.07 30.40 -6.20
CA LYS A 573 11.80 29.98 -5.57
C LYS A 573 10.59 30.73 -6.14
N VAL A 574 10.74 32.02 -6.45
CA VAL A 574 9.64 32.88 -6.92
C VAL A 574 10.01 33.50 -8.27
N GLU A 575 9.12 33.34 -9.25
CA GLU A 575 9.25 33.84 -10.63
C GLU A 575 7.86 34.26 -11.14
N SER A 576 7.77 34.90 -12.31
CA SER A 576 6.50 35.33 -12.91
C SER A 576 6.21 34.60 -14.24
N ASN A 577 4.92 34.45 -14.59
CA ASN A 577 4.46 33.67 -15.75
C ASN A 577 4.90 32.18 -15.72
N VAL A 578 5.01 31.63 -14.51
CA VAL A 578 5.36 30.23 -14.25
C VAL A 578 4.44 29.68 -13.17
N GLU A 579 4.15 28.39 -13.24
CA GLU A 579 3.35 27.66 -12.27
C GLU A 579 4.31 26.77 -11.47
N ASP A 580 4.33 26.99 -10.16
CA ASP A 580 5.13 26.26 -9.19
C ASP A 580 4.34 25.11 -8.56
N LYS A 581 3.00 25.16 -8.59
CA LYS A 581 2.14 24.14 -8.00
C LYS A 581 1.88 22.99 -8.97
N ILE A 582 2.44 21.83 -8.66
CA ILE A 582 2.23 20.61 -9.44
C ILE A 582 1.08 19.82 -8.82
N LEU A 583 0.09 19.44 -9.64
CA LEU A 583 -0.97 18.53 -9.24
C LEU A 583 -0.37 17.16 -8.94
N VAL A 584 -0.82 16.55 -7.85
CA VAL A 584 -0.48 15.16 -7.49
C VAL A 584 -1.76 14.44 -7.06
N LYS A 585 -1.90 13.17 -7.46
CA LYS A 585 -3.06 12.33 -7.12
C LYS A 585 -3.34 12.35 -5.61
N ASP A 586 -4.61 12.49 -5.23
CA ASP A 586 -5.02 12.52 -3.83
C ASP A 586 -4.56 11.26 -3.09
N GLY A 587 -3.96 11.47 -1.90
CA GLY A 587 -3.48 10.40 -1.04
C GLY A 587 -2.20 9.69 -1.51
N PHE A 588 -1.49 10.17 -2.54
CA PHE A 588 -0.25 9.55 -3.03
C PHE A 588 0.82 9.32 -1.93
N ASP A 589 0.81 10.15 -0.89
CA ASP A 589 1.74 10.15 0.24
C ASP A 589 1.29 9.24 1.41
N ARG A 590 0.21 8.46 1.26
CA ARG A 590 -0.41 7.65 2.34
C ARG A 590 -0.37 6.13 2.14
N PHE A 591 0.17 5.66 1.02
CA PHE A 591 0.20 4.24 0.65
C PHE A 591 1.61 3.66 0.69
#